data_AF-A0A5D0UEU7-F1
#
_entry.id   AF-A0A5D0UEU7-F1
#
_cell.length_a   1.000
_cell.length_b   1.000
_cell.length_c   1.000
_cell.angle_alpha   90.00
_cell.angle_beta   90.00
_cell.angle_gamma   90.00
#
_symmetry.space_group_name_H-M   'P 1'
#
loop_
_entity.id
_entity.type
_entity.pdbx_description
1 polymer ?
#
loop_
_entity_poly.entity_id
_entity_poly.type
_entity_poly.pdbx_seq_one_letter_code
_entity_poly.pdbx_strand_id
1 'polypeptide(L)'
;MESLAVVLLAVFSAGYLVLAGADVGVGMLLPWLGRDERERRLVIASFAPFFLGNEVWLVAAAGLAAGAFPGLEHELLTELYPLFVVLLVGWVVRDMGLWLRGRVDAAAWRVVWDGAVVAGSWALALAWGSVLGSVLGGGGLNAGSVLGLPLALVFAWHGAGFARWRLPVGLAGRAARVGGVPSRYGVSAVVLAVAPVVAGVRLPWSESAADGAGLTMTAVVTVVVLPLLVAAQALVWWTFRGRVESPSYL
;
A
#
# COMPACT_ATOMS: atom_id res chain seq x y z
N MET A 1 -1.62 20.72 19.17
CA MET A 1 -0.69 20.35 18.07
C MET A 1 -0.56 18.83 17.96
N GLU A 2 -0.35 18.11 19.06
CA GLU A 2 -0.31 16.65 19.09
C GLU A 2 -1.53 15.98 18.42
N SER A 3 -2.76 16.32 18.82
CA SER A 3 -3.97 15.70 18.26
C SER A 3 -4.09 15.90 16.75
N LEU A 4 -3.60 17.03 16.22
CA LEU A 4 -3.54 17.28 14.78
C LEU A 4 -2.54 16.34 14.12
N ALA A 5 -1.35 16.15 14.70
CA ALA A 5 -0.35 15.22 14.19
C ALA A 5 -0.85 13.76 14.20
N VAL A 6 -1.57 13.33 15.24
CA VAL A 6 -2.21 12.00 15.28
C VAL A 6 -3.22 11.84 14.14
N VAL A 7 -4.09 12.83 13.93
CA VAL A 7 -5.06 12.82 12.83
C VAL A 7 -4.37 12.79 11.46
N LEU A 8 -3.32 13.58 11.27
CA LEU A 8 -2.57 13.61 10.02
C LEU A 8 -1.87 12.27 9.74
N LEU A 9 -1.29 11.64 10.76
CA LEU A 9 -0.68 10.32 10.63
C LEU A 9 -1.72 9.27 10.26
N ALA A 10 -2.87 9.29 10.93
CA ALA A 10 -4.00 8.44 10.58
C ALA A 10 -4.45 8.64 9.13
N VAL A 11 -4.54 9.89 8.65
CA VAL A 11 -4.89 10.20 7.25
C VAL A 11 -3.84 9.68 6.28
N PHE A 12 -2.54 9.86 6.56
CA PHE A 12 -1.50 9.36 5.65
C PHE A 12 -1.43 7.85 5.62
N SER A 13 -1.48 7.19 6.78
CA SER A 13 -1.47 5.72 6.86
C SER A 13 -2.72 5.12 6.20
N ALA A 14 -3.91 5.69 6.45
CA ALA A 14 -5.14 5.27 5.79
C ALA A 14 -5.09 5.49 4.27
N GLY A 15 -4.63 6.66 3.84
CA GLY A 15 -4.46 7.00 2.44
C GLY A 15 -3.49 6.05 1.74
N TYR A 16 -2.34 5.75 2.34
CA TYR A 16 -1.40 4.76 1.83
C TYR A 16 -2.05 3.38 1.71
N LEU A 17 -2.66 2.85 2.78
CA LEU A 17 -3.23 1.49 2.73
C LEU A 17 -4.37 1.37 1.71
N VAL A 18 -5.16 2.42 1.50
CA VAL A 18 -6.20 2.43 0.45
C VAL A 18 -5.58 2.56 -0.94
N LEU A 19 -4.73 3.56 -1.16
CA LEU A 19 -4.20 3.86 -2.48
C LEU A 19 -3.19 2.79 -2.91
N ALA A 20 -2.13 2.59 -2.13
CA ALA A 20 -1.10 1.59 -2.39
C ALA A 20 -1.65 0.16 -2.24
N GLY A 21 -2.62 -0.06 -1.35
CA GLY A 21 -3.25 -1.37 -1.22
C GLY A 21 -3.95 -1.83 -2.49
N ALA A 22 -4.39 -0.90 -3.36
CA ALA A 22 -4.99 -1.24 -4.63
C ALA A 22 -3.93 -1.82 -5.58
N ASP A 23 -2.80 -1.15 -5.78
CA ASP A 23 -1.73 -1.63 -6.67
C ASP A 23 -0.97 -2.84 -6.11
N VAL A 24 -0.71 -2.88 -4.80
CA VAL A 24 -0.19 -4.08 -4.13
C VAL A 24 -1.15 -5.25 -4.33
N GLY A 25 -2.45 -5.05 -4.12
CA GLY A 25 -3.46 -6.08 -4.34
C GLY A 25 -3.52 -6.58 -5.79
N VAL A 26 -3.39 -5.69 -6.78
CA VAL A 26 -3.30 -6.10 -8.19
C VAL A 26 -2.02 -6.90 -8.45
N GLY A 27 -0.87 -6.47 -7.90
CA GLY A 27 0.40 -7.17 -7.99
C GLY A 27 0.35 -8.59 -7.41
N MET A 28 -0.31 -8.78 -6.26
CA MET A 28 -0.55 -10.10 -5.66
C MET A 28 -1.35 -11.03 -6.59
N LEU A 29 -2.29 -10.46 -7.35
CA LEU A 29 -3.21 -11.18 -8.23
C LEU A 29 -2.75 -11.24 -9.69
N LEU A 30 -1.55 -10.75 -10.02
CA LEU A 30 -1.02 -10.70 -11.39
C LEU A 30 -1.23 -12.01 -12.19
N PRO A 31 -0.85 -13.21 -11.69
CA PRO A 31 -1.02 -14.46 -12.45
C PRO A 31 -2.49 -14.91 -12.59
N TRP A 32 -3.37 -14.45 -11.69
CA TRP A 32 -4.81 -14.72 -11.77
C TRP A 32 -5.49 -13.82 -12.80
N LEU A 33 -5.11 -12.53 -12.79
CA LEU A 33 -5.70 -11.50 -13.64
C LEU A 33 -5.19 -11.59 -15.08
N GLY A 34 -3.90 -11.91 -15.29
CA GLY A 34 -3.28 -12.05 -16.60
C GLY A 34 -2.67 -13.43 -16.83
N ARG A 35 -3.21 -14.17 -17.81
CA ARG A 35 -2.81 -15.56 -18.11
C ARG A 35 -1.75 -15.66 -19.20
N ASP A 36 -1.67 -14.65 -20.04
CA ASP A 36 -0.63 -14.49 -21.06
C ASP A 36 0.12 -13.16 -20.92
N GLU A 37 1.18 -12.99 -21.71
CA GLU A 37 2.04 -11.80 -21.68
C GLU A 37 1.28 -10.50 -21.94
N ARG A 38 0.36 -10.50 -22.92
CA ARG A 38 -0.41 -9.31 -23.28
C ARG A 38 -1.32 -8.93 -22.13
N GLU A 39 -2.00 -9.89 -21.53
CA GLU A 39 -2.87 -9.66 -20.40
C GLU A 39 -2.10 -9.18 -19.17
N ARG A 40 -0.94 -9.75 -18.86
CA ARG A 40 -0.10 -9.29 -17.73
C ARG A 40 0.35 -7.85 -17.89
N ARG A 41 0.72 -7.43 -19.11
CA ARG A 41 1.02 -6.02 -19.38
C ARG A 41 -0.20 -5.10 -19.23
N LEU A 42 -1.39 -5.57 -19.57
CA LEU A 42 -2.64 -4.82 -19.33
C LEU A 42 -2.95 -4.71 -17.83
N VAL A 43 -2.64 -5.75 -17.05
CA VAL A 43 -2.74 -5.74 -15.59
C VAL A 43 -1.78 -4.73 -14.98
N ILE A 44 -0.51 -4.73 -15.39
CA ILE A 44 0.48 -3.74 -14.92
C ILE A 44 0.08 -2.32 -15.32
N ALA A 45 -0.35 -2.12 -16.57
CA ALA A 45 -0.85 -0.82 -17.06
C ALA A 45 -2.03 -0.27 -16.25
N SER A 46 -2.80 -1.14 -15.59
CA SER A 46 -3.97 -0.73 -14.81
C SER A 46 -3.62 0.12 -13.58
N PHE A 47 -2.43 -0.08 -13.01
CA PHE A 47 -1.97 0.60 -11.81
C PHE A 47 -0.64 1.34 -11.97
N ALA A 48 0.11 1.11 -13.05
CA ALA A 48 1.40 1.76 -13.33
C ALA A 48 1.38 3.30 -13.21
N PRO A 49 0.32 4.03 -13.60
CA PRO A 49 0.30 5.49 -13.42
C PRO A 49 0.13 5.95 -11.95
N PHE A 50 -0.18 5.05 -11.03
CA PHE A 50 -0.58 5.37 -9.66
C PHE A 50 0.48 5.00 -8.63
N PHE A 51 1.17 3.87 -8.80
CA PHE A 51 1.91 3.23 -7.70
C PHE A 51 2.93 4.16 -7.03
N LEU A 52 3.74 4.89 -7.80
CA LEU A 52 4.72 5.84 -7.24
C LEU A 52 4.03 6.94 -6.42
N GLY A 53 2.95 7.51 -6.94
CA GLY A 53 2.19 8.54 -6.23
C GLY A 53 1.57 8.00 -4.94
N ASN A 54 1.09 6.75 -4.98
CA ASN A 54 0.53 6.07 -3.82
C ASN A 54 1.60 5.80 -2.74
N GLU A 55 2.84 5.49 -3.13
CA GLU A 55 3.96 5.27 -2.22
C GLU A 55 4.40 6.54 -1.48
N VAL A 56 4.20 7.73 -2.06
CA VAL A 56 4.51 9.00 -1.37
C VAL A 56 3.71 9.16 -0.07
N TRP A 57 2.51 8.57 0.02
CA TRP A 57 1.72 8.58 1.25
C TRP A 57 2.41 7.84 2.39
N LEU A 58 3.14 6.75 2.11
CA LEU A 58 3.94 6.06 3.11
C LEU A 58 5.13 6.90 3.54
N VAL A 59 5.82 7.54 2.59
CA VAL A 59 6.95 8.43 2.90
C VAL A 59 6.49 9.58 3.80
N ALA A 60 5.33 10.17 3.51
CA ALA A 60 4.74 11.22 4.33
C ALA A 60 4.36 10.71 5.74
N ALA A 61 3.75 9.51 5.84
CA ALA A 61 3.44 8.88 7.12
C ALA A 61 4.71 8.62 7.95
N ALA A 62 5.76 8.05 7.34
CA ALA A 62 7.02 7.76 8.00
C ALA A 62 7.74 9.04 8.45
N GLY A 63 7.79 10.06 7.61
CA GLY A 63 8.37 11.37 7.96
C GLY A 63 7.60 12.06 9.08
N LEU A 64 6.26 11.98 9.07
CA LEU A 64 5.44 12.50 10.16
C LEU A 64 5.64 11.71 11.45
N ALA A 65 5.74 10.39 11.40
CA ALA A 65 6.03 9.55 12.57
C ALA A 65 7.40 9.92 13.18
N ALA A 66 8.46 9.96 12.38
CA ALA A 66 9.80 10.33 12.85
C ALA A 66 9.86 11.78 13.38
N GLY A 67 9.15 12.71 12.74
CA GLY A 67 9.20 14.14 13.09
C GLY A 67 8.27 14.57 14.23
N ALA A 68 7.12 13.92 14.40
CA ALA A 68 6.13 14.26 15.42
C ALA A 68 6.07 13.26 16.58
N PHE A 69 6.47 12.00 16.36
CA PHE A 69 6.41 10.91 17.34
C PHE A 69 7.70 10.06 17.35
N PRO A 70 8.89 10.66 17.57
CA PRO A 70 10.17 9.95 17.51
C PRO A 70 10.26 8.79 18.51
N GLY A 71 9.62 8.90 19.68
CA GLY A 71 9.59 7.80 20.66
C GLY A 71 8.85 6.57 20.11
N LEU A 72 7.72 6.81 19.43
CA LEU A 72 6.91 5.76 18.81
C LEU A 72 7.64 5.13 17.62
N GLU A 73 8.25 5.96 16.78
CA GLU A 73 9.04 5.48 15.64
C GLU A 73 10.18 4.59 16.11
N HIS A 74 10.93 4.99 17.14
CA HIS A 74 12.00 4.20 17.73
C HIS A 74 11.50 2.86 18.31
N GLU A 75 10.41 2.89 19.07
CA GLU A 75 9.81 1.69 19.67
C GLU A 75 9.36 0.71 18.59
N LEU A 76 8.57 1.16 17.61
CA LEU A 76 8.08 0.31 16.52
C LEU A 76 9.22 -0.29 15.70
N LEU A 77 10.24 0.49 15.34
CA LEU A 77 11.37 -0.02 14.57
C LEU A 77 12.19 -1.03 15.37
N THR A 78 12.36 -0.83 16.68
CA THR A 78 13.13 -1.74 17.53
C THR A 78 12.39 -3.06 17.74
N GLU A 79 11.10 -2.99 18.06
CA GLU A 79 10.29 -4.17 18.37
C GLU A 79 9.89 -4.99 17.15
N LEU A 80 9.63 -4.32 16.02
CA LEU A 80 9.13 -4.92 14.79
C LEU A 80 10.16 -4.89 13.66
N TYR A 81 11.45 -4.74 13.99
CA TYR A 81 12.55 -4.63 13.02
C TYR A 81 12.47 -5.67 11.89
N PRO A 82 12.27 -6.98 12.16
CA PRO A 82 12.19 -7.96 11.09
C PRO A 82 11.02 -7.72 10.11
N LEU A 83 9.88 -7.21 10.59
CA LEU A 83 8.74 -6.90 9.73
C LEU A 83 9.02 -5.68 8.86
N PHE A 84 9.68 -4.65 9.40
CA PHE A 84 10.10 -3.49 8.60
C PHE A 84 11.18 -3.84 7.57
N VAL A 85 12.07 -4.78 7.87
CA VAL A 85 13.01 -5.33 6.87
C VAL A 85 12.25 -6.05 5.76
N VAL A 86 11.24 -6.88 6.09
CA VAL A 86 10.40 -7.54 5.08
C VAL A 86 9.61 -6.52 4.25
N LEU A 87 9.09 -5.46 4.86
CA LEU A 87 8.43 -4.35 4.14
C LEU A 87 9.38 -3.71 3.14
N LEU A 88 10.59 -3.34 3.57
CA LEU A 88 11.59 -2.69 2.73
C LEU A 88 12.04 -3.59 1.57
N VAL A 89 12.37 -4.86 1.86
CA VAL A 89 12.76 -5.84 0.84
C VAL A 89 11.61 -6.11 -0.12
N GLY A 90 10.39 -6.26 0.38
CA GLY A 90 9.19 -6.47 -0.43
C GLY A 90 8.92 -5.29 -1.37
N TRP A 91 9.07 -4.06 -0.87
CA TRP A 91 8.97 -2.83 -1.66
C TRP A 91 10.02 -2.81 -2.77
N VAL A 92 11.29 -2.96 -2.43
CA VAL A 92 12.39 -2.93 -3.40
C VAL A 92 12.22 -4.02 -4.47
N VAL A 93 11.94 -5.26 -4.08
CA VAL A 93 11.77 -6.39 -5.01
C VAL A 93 10.58 -6.17 -5.95
N ARG A 94 9.46 -5.67 -5.43
CA ARG A 94 8.28 -5.36 -6.23
C ARG A 94 8.59 -4.30 -7.29
N ASP A 95 9.20 -3.20 -6.87
CA ASP A 95 9.50 -2.06 -7.76
C ASP A 95 10.55 -2.42 -8.80
N MET A 96 11.58 -3.18 -8.40
CA MET A 96 12.51 -3.79 -9.34
C MET A 96 11.77 -4.64 -10.38
N GLY A 97 10.82 -5.47 -9.94
CA GLY A 97 9.94 -6.22 -10.82
C GLY A 97 9.23 -5.34 -11.86
N LEU A 98 8.58 -4.26 -11.43
CA LEU A 98 7.87 -3.35 -12.33
C LEU A 98 8.82 -2.67 -13.33
N TRP A 99 9.97 -2.18 -12.88
CA TRP A 99 10.88 -1.39 -13.72
C TRP A 99 11.78 -2.21 -14.64
N LEU A 100 12.12 -3.44 -14.23
CA LEU A 100 13.05 -4.31 -14.95
C LEU A 100 12.35 -5.27 -15.91
N ARG A 101 11.09 -5.63 -15.66
CA ARG A 101 10.31 -6.58 -16.48
C ARG A 101 10.38 -6.31 -17.98
N GLY A 102 10.12 -5.06 -18.40
CA GLY A 102 10.11 -4.65 -19.81
C GLY A 102 11.49 -4.43 -20.45
N ARG A 103 12.60 -4.59 -19.71
CA ARG A 103 13.95 -4.19 -20.18
C ARG A 103 14.66 -5.22 -21.05
N VAL A 104 14.30 -6.49 -20.93
CA VAL A 104 14.88 -7.59 -21.72
C VAL A 104 13.75 -8.38 -22.37
N ASP A 105 13.83 -8.56 -23.69
CA ASP A 105 12.84 -9.34 -24.45
C ASP A 105 13.13 -10.84 -24.36
N ALA A 106 12.97 -11.40 -23.16
CA ALA A 106 13.11 -12.83 -22.92
C ALA A 106 11.98 -13.35 -22.03
N ALA A 107 11.41 -14.51 -22.38
CA ALA A 107 10.31 -15.10 -21.61
C ALA A 107 10.72 -15.43 -20.17
N ALA A 108 11.91 -16.00 -19.97
CA ALA A 108 12.45 -16.31 -18.63
C ALA A 108 12.62 -15.05 -17.78
N TRP A 109 13.08 -13.94 -18.38
CA TRP A 109 13.22 -12.66 -17.70
C TRP A 109 11.88 -12.13 -17.19
N ARG A 110 10.85 -12.16 -18.05
CA ARG A 110 9.50 -11.73 -17.67
C ARG A 110 8.90 -12.58 -16.56
N VAL A 111 9.13 -13.90 -16.57
CA VAL A 111 8.67 -14.81 -15.50
C VAL A 111 9.32 -14.47 -14.16
N VAL A 112 10.62 -14.18 -14.15
CA VAL A 112 11.34 -13.78 -12.92
C VAL A 112 10.75 -12.49 -12.34
N TRP A 113 10.56 -11.47 -13.17
CA TRP A 113 10.05 -10.19 -12.69
C TRP A 113 8.55 -10.18 -12.40
N ASP A 114 7.74 -10.97 -13.12
CA ASP A 114 6.36 -11.26 -12.73
C ASP A 114 6.34 -11.89 -11.32
N GLY A 115 7.24 -12.85 -11.06
CA GLY A 115 7.43 -13.47 -9.75
C GLY A 115 7.85 -12.47 -8.67
N ALA A 116 8.77 -11.55 -8.99
CA ALA A 116 9.20 -10.48 -8.08
C ALA A 116 8.06 -9.52 -7.72
N VAL A 117 7.25 -9.12 -8.70
CA VAL A 117 6.05 -8.28 -8.45
C VAL A 117 5.08 -8.99 -7.51
N VAL A 118 4.79 -10.27 -7.77
CA VAL A 118 3.88 -11.07 -6.93
C VAL A 118 4.44 -11.24 -5.52
N ALA A 119 5.67 -11.72 -5.40
CA ALA A 119 6.30 -12.01 -4.10
C ALA A 119 6.48 -10.74 -3.27
N GLY A 120 6.95 -9.64 -3.88
CA GLY A 120 7.10 -8.35 -3.21
C GLY A 120 5.76 -7.77 -2.76
N SER A 121 4.70 -7.90 -3.58
CA SER A 121 3.36 -7.46 -3.20
C SER A 121 2.77 -8.27 -2.05
N TRP A 122 2.98 -9.60 -2.04
CA TRP A 122 2.59 -10.45 -0.91
C TRP A 122 3.38 -10.12 0.36
N ALA A 123 4.70 -9.91 0.24
CA ALA A 123 5.55 -9.52 1.36
C ALA A 123 5.07 -8.21 2.00
N LEU A 124 4.77 -7.19 1.18
CA LEU A 124 4.20 -5.92 1.65
C LEU A 124 2.88 -6.10 2.39
N ALA A 125 1.92 -6.80 1.76
CA ALA A 125 0.59 -6.98 2.33
C ALA A 125 0.61 -7.78 3.64
N LEU A 126 1.42 -8.85 3.70
CA LEU A 126 1.61 -9.65 4.90
C LEU A 126 2.30 -8.85 6.00
N ALA A 127 3.38 -8.14 5.69
CA ALA A 127 4.13 -7.41 6.69
C ALA A 127 3.33 -6.23 7.26
N TRP A 128 2.55 -5.49 6.46
CA TRP A 128 1.61 -4.49 7.00
C TRP A 128 0.52 -5.10 7.86
N GLY A 129 -0.03 -6.25 7.45
CA GLY A 129 -0.96 -7.02 8.27
C GLY A 129 -0.35 -7.41 9.62
N SER A 130 0.89 -7.88 9.61
CA SER A 130 1.63 -8.28 10.80
C SER A 130 1.98 -7.08 11.70
N VAL A 131 2.39 -5.94 11.12
CA VAL A 131 2.69 -4.71 11.89
C VAL A 131 1.43 -4.22 12.59
N LEU A 132 0.32 -4.06 11.87
CA LEU A 132 -0.94 -3.60 12.46
C LEU A 132 -1.50 -4.61 13.46
N GLY A 133 -1.38 -5.90 13.16
CA GLY A 133 -1.75 -6.99 14.08
C GLY A 133 -0.93 -6.96 15.36
N SER A 134 0.38 -6.73 15.26
CA SER A 134 1.28 -6.59 16.41
C SER A 134 0.93 -5.38 17.28
N VAL A 135 0.72 -4.21 16.66
CA VAL A 135 0.30 -2.99 17.37
C VAL A 135 -1.04 -3.21 18.08
N LEU A 136 -2.01 -3.85 17.41
CA LEU A 136 -3.27 -4.24 18.05
C LEU A 136 -3.07 -5.24 19.18
N GLY A 137 -2.10 -6.15 19.05
CA GLY A 137 -1.74 -7.15 20.05
C GLY A 137 -1.00 -6.62 21.29
N GLY A 138 -0.67 -5.32 21.32
CA GLY A 138 0.05 -4.69 22.44
C GLY A 138 1.57 -4.58 22.25
N GLY A 139 2.05 -4.58 21.01
CA GLY A 139 3.47 -4.41 20.70
C GLY A 139 4.23 -5.72 20.50
N GLY A 140 5.47 -5.63 20.03
CA GLY A 140 6.35 -6.77 19.79
C GLY A 140 5.88 -7.77 18.72
N LEU A 141 6.74 -8.77 18.48
CA LEU A 141 6.36 -9.94 17.70
C LEU A 141 5.43 -10.84 18.53
N ASN A 142 4.20 -11.03 18.06
CA ASN A 142 3.15 -11.71 18.81
C ASN A 142 2.21 -12.50 17.88
N ALA A 143 1.13 -13.06 18.40
CA ALA A 143 0.14 -13.77 17.58
C ALA A 143 -0.44 -12.90 16.46
N GLY A 144 -0.58 -11.59 16.69
CA GLY A 144 -0.92 -10.57 15.70
C GLY A 144 0.04 -10.52 14.50
N SER A 145 1.33 -10.82 14.70
CA SER A 145 2.30 -10.95 13.61
C SER A 145 1.97 -12.14 12.68
N VAL A 146 1.32 -13.18 13.21
CA VAL A 146 0.86 -14.36 12.44
C VAL A 146 -0.52 -14.09 11.82
N LEU A 147 -1.33 -13.22 12.43
CA LEU A 147 -2.66 -12.82 11.96
C LEU A 147 -2.64 -11.76 10.84
N GLY A 148 -1.48 -11.49 10.21
CA GLY A 148 -1.38 -10.55 9.08
C GLY A 148 -2.11 -11.03 7.80
N LEU A 149 -2.40 -12.33 7.71
CA LEU A 149 -3.07 -12.94 6.54
C LEU A 149 -4.46 -12.34 6.25
N PRO A 150 -5.39 -12.20 7.22
CA PRO A 150 -6.66 -11.50 7.01
C PRO A 150 -6.53 -10.15 6.29
N LEU A 151 -5.60 -9.28 6.74
CA LEU A 151 -5.41 -7.99 6.09
C LEU A 151 -4.83 -8.16 4.69
N ALA A 152 -3.87 -9.06 4.50
CA ALA A 152 -3.33 -9.36 3.17
C ALA A 152 -4.43 -9.84 2.19
N LEU A 153 -5.40 -10.63 2.65
CA LEU A 153 -6.56 -11.02 1.84
C LEU A 153 -7.46 -9.83 1.50
N VAL A 154 -7.57 -8.84 2.41
CA VAL A 154 -8.26 -7.57 2.11
C VAL A 154 -7.50 -6.78 1.03
N PHE A 155 -6.17 -6.74 1.05
CA PHE A 155 -5.37 -6.14 -0.03
C PHE A 155 -5.67 -6.80 -1.38
N ALA A 156 -5.63 -8.14 -1.45
CA ALA A 156 -5.97 -8.85 -2.68
C ALA A 156 -7.41 -8.54 -3.15
N TRP A 157 -8.37 -8.51 -2.22
CA TRP A 157 -9.76 -8.17 -2.54
C TRP A 157 -9.91 -6.71 -3.01
N HIS A 158 -9.15 -5.80 -2.42
CA HIS A 158 -9.11 -4.39 -2.78
C HIS A 158 -8.55 -4.19 -4.19
N GLY A 159 -7.40 -4.81 -4.48
CA GLY A 159 -6.79 -4.81 -5.81
C GLY A 159 -7.69 -5.44 -6.87
N ALA A 160 -8.42 -6.50 -6.54
CA ALA A 160 -9.43 -7.06 -7.45
C ALA A 160 -10.55 -6.06 -7.78
N GLY A 161 -11.01 -5.30 -6.78
CA GLY A 161 -12.00 -4.25 -6.97
C GLY A 161 -11.49 -3.13 -7.89
N PHE A 162 -10.24 -2.71 -7.67
CA PHE A 162 -9.57 -1.72 -8.51
C PHE A 162 -9.37 -2.23 -9.94
N ALA A 163 -8.81 -3.44 -10.11
CA ALA A 163 -8.60 -4.09 -11.40
C ALA A 163 -9.91 -4.25 -12.19
N ARG A 164 -11.03 -4.58 -11.53
CA ARG A 164 -12.34 -4.69 -12.19
C ARG A 164 -12.75 -3.38 -12.87
N TRP A 165 -12.48 -2.25 -12.22
CA TRP A 165 -12.77 -0.93 -12.79
C TRP A 165 -11.83 -0.62 -13.96
N ARG A 166 -10.56 -0.95 -13.83
CA ARG A 166 -9.49 -0.51 -14.75
C ARG A 166 -9.23 -1.41 -15.94
N LEU A 167 -9.43 -2.71 -15.82
CA LEU A 167 -9.09 -3.66 -16.87
C LEU A 167 -10.10 -3.62 -18.04
N PRO A 168 -9.72 -4.05 -19.25
CA PRO A 168 -10.67 -4.33 -20.32
C PRO A 168 -11.79 -5.28 -19.87
N VAL A 169 -12.98 -5.17 -20.45
CA VAL A 169 -14.18 -5.93 -20.03
C VAL A 169 -13.93 -7.43 -19.94
N GLY A 170 -13.20 -8.01 -20.90
CA GLY A 170 -12.85 -9.45 -20.90
C GLY A 170 -11.99 -9.89 -19.71
N LEU A 171 -11.13 -9.00 -19.19
CA LEU A 171 -10.30 -9.26 -18.01
C LEU A 171 -11.00 -8.86 -16.70
N ALA A 172 -11.83 -7.82 -16.74
CA ALA A 172 -12.59 -7.34 -15.59
C ALA A 172 -13.52 -8.42 -15.00
N GLY A 173 -13.99 -9.37 -15.82
CA GLY A 173 -14.76 -10.52 -15.35
C GLY A 173 -13.99 -11.41 -14.35
N ARG A 174 -12.67 -11.60 -14.53
CA ARG A 174 -11.81 -12.35 -13.59
C ARG A 174 -11.59 -11.60 -12.29
N ALA A 175 -11.54 -10.27 -12.36
CA ALA A 175 -11.42 -9.41 -11.20
C ALA A 175 -12.75 -9.25 -10.44
N ALA A 176 -13.89 -9.54 -11.07
CA ALA A 176 -15.21 -9.36 -10.47
C ALA A 176 -15.48 -10.32 -9.30
N ARG A 177 -14.86 -11.50 -9.31
CA ARG A 177 -14.91 -12.46 -8.20
C ARG A 177 -13.53 -13.08 -7.97
N VAL A 178 -13.00 -12.88 -6.77
CA VAL A 178 -11.78 -13.54 -6.30
C VAL A 178 -12.18 -14.43 -5.14
N GLY A 179 -11.86 -15.72 -5.22
CA GLY A 179 -12.31 -16.71 -4.24
C GLY A 179 -13.83 -16.84 -4.13
N GLY A 180 -14.58 -16.55 -5.20
CA GLY A 180 -16.05 -16.56 -5.21
C GLY A 180 -16.72 -15.30 -4.61
N VAL A 181 -15.95 -14.41 -3.98
CA VAL A 181 -16.46 -13.19 -3.34
C VAL A 181 -16.49 -12.02 -4.33
N PRO A 182 -17.62 -11.31 -4.47
CA PRO A 182 -17.69 -10.12 -5.33
C PRO A 182 -16.70 -9.04 -4.88
N SER A 183 -15.90 -8.53 -5.79
CA SER A 183 -14.98 -7.43 -5.50
C SER A 183 -15.73 -6.11 -5.30
N ARG A 184 -15.65 -5.57 -4.07
CA ARG A 184 -16.28 -4.30 -3.67
C ARG A 184 -15.20 -3.32 -3.20
N TYR A 185 -14.69 -2.51 -4.13
CA TYR A 185 -13.60 -1.57 -3.88
C TYR A 185 -13.89 -0.63 -2.70
N GLY A 186 -15.10 -0.05 -2.63
CA GLY A 186 -15.47 0.86 -1.54
C GLY A 186 -15.48 0.20 -0.15
N VAL A 187 -15.90 -1.07 -0.05
CA VAL A 187 -15.92 -1.78 1.25
C VAL A 187 -14.50 -2.10 1.72
N SER A 188 -13.69 -2.64 0.83
CA SER A 188 -12.27 -2.90 1.13
C SER A 188 -11.49 -1.62 1.43
N ALA A 189 -11.79 -0.51 0.74
CA ALA A 189 -11.21 0.80 1.05
C ALA A 189 -11.51 1.25 2.49
N VAL A 190 -12.76 1.11 2.93
CA VAL A 190 -13.14 1.46 4.31
C VAL A 190 -12.39 0.58 5.32
N VAL A 191 -12.30 -0.73 5.08
CA VAL A 191 -11.56 -1.64 5.97
C VAL A 191 -10.08 -1.24 6.07
N LEU A 192 -9.43 -0.97 4.93
CA LEU A 192 -8.03 -0.55 4.88
C LEU A 192 -7.78 0.82 5.51
N ALA A 193 -8.72 1.75 5.37
CA ALA A 193 -8.64 3.07 6.01
C ALA A 193 -8.80 3.00 7.53
N VAL A 194 -9.69 2.13 8.02
CA VAL A 194 -9.99 2.00 9.46
C VAL A 194 -8.92 1.20 10.20
N ALA A 195 -8.31 0.20 9.56
CA ALA A 195 -7.30 -0.67 10.18
C ALA A 195 -6.17 0.08 10.93
N PRO A 196 -5.44 1.06 10.33
CA PRO A 196 -4.37 1.78 11.01
C PRO A 196 -4.91 2.72 12.10
N VAL A 197 -6.12 3.25 11.95
CA VAL A 197 -6.77 4.09 12.97
C VAL A 197 -7.06 3.27 14.22
N VAL A 198 -7.64 2.07 14.06
CA VAL A 198 -7.95 1.18 15.18
C VAL A 198 -6.68 0.68 15.87
N ALA A 199 -5.63 0.36 15.10
CA ALA A 199 -4.33 0.03 15.65
C ALA A 199 -3.75 1.21 16.45
N GLY A 200 -3.84 2.42 15.90
CA GLY A 200 -3.35 3.64 16.52
C GLY A 200 -3.99 3.99 17.87
N VAL A 201 -5.22 3.56 18.15
CA VAL A 201 -5.88 3.83 19.45
C VAL A 201 -5.09 3.27 20.64
N ARG A 202 -4.28 2.23 20.45
CA ARG A 202 -3.47 1.62 21.52
C ARG A 202 -2.09 2.23 21.70
N LEU A 203 -1.69 3.19 20.86
CA LEU A 203 -0.34 3.75 20.89
C LEU A 203 -0.19 4.87 21.94
N PRO A 204 0.98 4.97 22.60
CA PRO A 204 1.24 5.95 23.67
C PRO A 204 1.56 7.35 23.11
N TRP A 205 0.64 7.94 22.35
CA TRP A 205 0.86 9.18 21.58
C TRP A 205 1.47 10.33 22.37
N SER A 206 0.97 10.58 23.58
CA SER A 206 1.41 11.69 24.43
C SER A 206 2.82 11.51 24.98
N GLU A 207 3.23 10.26 25.25
CA GLU A 207 4.55 9.93 25.79
C GLU A 207 5.60 9.91 24.67
N SER A 208 5.18 9.59 23.45
CA SER A 208 6.05 9.48 22.27
C SER A 208 6.22 10.79 21.49
N ALA A 209 5.46 11.83 21.82
CA ALA A 209 5.42 13.07 21.04
C ALA A 209 6.73 13.87 21.14
N ALA A 210 7.10 14.52 20.03
CA ALA A 210 8.19 15.49 19.99
C ALA A 210 7.87 16.74 20.83
N ASP A 211 8.90 17.55 21.09
CA ASP A 211 8.71 18.85 21.73
C ASP A 211 7.81 19.81 20.90
N GLY A 212 7.35 20.89 21.51
CA GLY A 212 6.40 21.82 20.88
C GLY A 212 6.90 22.43 19.56
N ALA A 213 8.21 22.61 19.41
CA ALA A 213 8.82 23.11 18.18
C ALA A 213 8.82 22.05 17.07
N GLY A 214 9.20 20.81 17.39
CA GLY A 214 9.17 19.67 16.47
C GLY A 214 7.76 19.35 15.97
N LEU A 215 6.77 19.34 16.87
CA LEU A 215 5.36 19.15 16.49
C LEU A 215 4.85 20.26 15.56
N THR A 216 5.29 21.51 15.77
CA THR A 216 4.83 22.65 14.96
C THR A 216 5.45 22.63 13.57
N MET A 217 6.76 22.39 13.45
CA MET A 217 7.44 22.30 12.15
C MET A 217 6.87 21.15 11.31
N THR A 218 6.75 19.95 11.90
CA THR A 218 6.27 18.77 11.18
C THR A 218 4.79 18.92 10.78
N ALA A 219 3.95 19.52 11.63
CA ALA A 219 2.55 19.79 11.29
C ALA A 219 2.39 20.86 10.19
N VAL A 220 3.15 21.96 10.23
CA VAL A 220 3.07 23.02 9.22
C VAL A 220 3.49 22.51 7.84
N VAL A 221 4.61 21.78 7.75
CA VAL A 221 5.04 21.15 6.49
C VAL A 221 3.97 20.19 5.98
N THR A 222 3.39 19.41 6.88
CA THR A 222 2.35 18.44 6.53
C THR A 222 1.06 19.10 6.03
N VAL A 223 0.62 20.20 6.64
CA VAL A 223 -0.58 20.95 6.22
C VAL A 223 -0.42 21.55 4.82
N VAL A 224 0.82 21.81 4.37
CA VAL A 224 1.11 22.23 2.98
C VAL A 224 1.22 21.03 2.04
N VAL A 225 1.88 19.96 2.47
CA VAL A 225 2.10 18.76 1.65
C VAL A 225 0.80 18.00 1.38
N LEU A 226 -0.09 17.88 2.37
CA LEU A 226 -1.32 17.10 2.24
C LEU A 226 -2.25 17.62 1.12
N PRO A 227 -2.59 18.93 1.02
CA PRO A 227 -3.37 19.47 -0.10
C PRO A 227 -2.71 19.22 -1.45
N LEU A 228 -1.38 19.34 -1.54
CA LEU A 228 -0.63 19.08 -2.77
C LEU A 228 -0.70 17.61 -3.16
N LEU A 229 -0.53 16.69 -2.21
CA LEU A 229 -0.66 15.25 -2.44
C LEU A 229 -2.08 14.88 -2.86
N VAL A 230 -3.10 15.43 -2.19
CA VAL A 230 -4.51 15.21 -2.56
C VAL A 230 -4.80 15.75 -3.96
N ALA A 231 -4.33 16.95 -4.30
CA ALA A 231 -4.50 17.54 -5.63
C ALA A 231 -3.79 16.73 -6.72
N ALA A 232 -2.54 16.32 -6.48
CA ALA A 232 -1.78 15.46 -7.37
C ALA A 232 -2.47 14.12 -7.57
N GLN A 233 -2.93 13.48 -6.48
CA GLN A 233 -3.68 12.23 -6.55
C GLN A 233 -4.98 12.40 -7.34
N ALA A 234 -5.77 13.44 -7.06
CA ALA A 234 -6.99 13.73 -7.79
C ALA A 234 -6.74 13.93 -9.29
N LEU A 235 -5.65 14.65 -9.64
CA LEU A 235 -5.24 14.86 -11.02
C LEU A 235 -4.86 13.54 -11.71
N VAL A 236 -4.08 12.68 -11.07
CA VAL A 236 -3.70 11.36 -11.60
C VAL A 236 -4.95 10.50 -11.82
N TRP A 237 -5.83 10.42 -10.81
CA TRP A 237 -7.08 9.66 -10.92
C TRP A 237 -8.01 10.19 -12.00
N TRP A 238 -8.12 11.50 -12.15
CA TRP A 238 -8.91 12.11 -13.22
C TRP A 238 -8.33 11.84 -14.60
N THR A 239 -7.00 11.96 -14.74
CA THR A 239 -6.27 11.76 -16.01
C THR A 239 -6.41 10.31 -16.50
N PHE A 240 -6.25 9.36 -15.58
CA PHE A 240 -6.26 7.95 -15.89
C PHE A 240 -7.60 7.28 -15.56
N ARG A 241 -8.73 7.99 -15.46
CA ARG A 241 -10.02 7.44 -15.01
C ARG A 241 -10.62 6.30 -15.87
N GLY A 242 -10.13 6.15 -17.10
CA GLY A 242 -10.61 5.17 -18.06
C GLY A 242 -10.13 3.74 -17.80
N ARG A 243 -10.69 2.80 -18.57
CA ARG A 243 -10.13 1.45 -18.67
C ARG A 243 -8.82 1.49 -19.46
N VAL A 244 -7.92 0.56 -19.18
CA VAL A 244 -6.70 0.36 -19.96
C VAL A 244 -7.07 -0.17 -21.34
N GLU A 245 -6.57 0.48 -22.38
CA GLU A 245 -6.79 0.06 -23.78
C GLU A 245 -5.51 -0.49 -24.42
N SER A 246 -4.34 -0.07 -23.93
CA SER A 246 -3.03 -0.45 -24.47
C SER A 246 -2.14 -1.06 -23.39
N PRO A 247 -1.31 -2.07 -23.73
CA PRO A 247 -0.37 -2.66 -22.79
C PRO A 247 0.67 -1.65 -22.28
N SER A 248 1.15 -1.86 -21.06
CA SER A 248 2.25 -1.08 -20.48
C SER A 248 3.57 -1.39 -21.19
N TYR A 249 4.44 -0.37 -21.27
CA TYR A 249 5.85 -0.55 -21.65
C TYR A 249 6.69 -1.17 -20.53
N LEU A 250 6.28 -0.97 -19.26
CA LEU A 250 6.73 -1.75 -18.10
C LEU A 250 6.30 -3.22 -18.25
#